data_AF-A0AA97DXN4-F1
#
_entry.id   AF-A0AA97DXN4-F1
#
_cell.length_a   1.000
_cell.length_b   1.000
_cell.length_c   1.000
_cell.angle_alpha   90.00
_cell.angle_beta   90.00
_cell.angle_gamma   90.00
#
_symmetry.space_group_name_H-M   'P 1'
#
loop_
_entity.id
_entity.type
_entity.pdbx_description
1 polymer ?
#
loop_
_entity_poly.entity_id
_entity_poly.type
_entity_poly.pdbx_seq_one_letter_code
_entity_poly.pdbx_strand_id
1 'polypeptide(L)'
;MPTLYGPVAHDLTLDLSLAFVYDEDHAKNIPADYDPVVMTDGDVILADMVEQEIILALPIVAYHEESGCNPTAVKYASSTDDAPDDEKPNPFSILAQLKAK
;
A
#
# COMPACT_ATOMS: atom_id res chain seq x y z
N MET A 1 27.17 -0.69 8.81
CA MET A 1 26.04 -0.03 9.50
C MET A 1 24.77 -0.70 9.02
N PRO A 2 23.81 -1.06 9.89
CA PRO A 2 22.53 -1.58 9.42
C PRO A 2 21.81 -0.44 8.71
N THR A 3 21.54 -0.62 7.43
CA THR A 3 20.84 0.35 6.60
C THR A 3 19.36 0.27 6.92
N LEU A 4 18.89 1.12 7.83
CA LEU A 4 17.47 1.20 8.24
C LEU A 4 16.48 1.48 7.08
N TYR A 5 16.99 1.89 5.92
CA TYR A 5 16.24 2.26 4.70
C TYR A 5 16.73 1.51 3.45
N GLY A 6 17.26 0.29 3.62
CA GLY A 6 17.65 -0.57 2.50
C GLY A 6 16.44 -1.25 1.83
N PRO A 7 16.60 -1.77 0.61
CA PRO A 7 15.55 -2.56 -0.03
C PRO A 7 15.20 -3.79 0.83
N VAL A 8 13.90 -4.05 0.99
CA VAL A 8 13.37 -5.24 1.66
C VAL A 8 12.97 -6.24 0.59
N ALA A 9 13.57 -7.43 0.62
CA ALA A 9 13.22 -8.50 -0.30
C ALA A 9 12.02 -9.28 0.24
N HIS A 10 11.05 -9.58 -0.64
CA HIS A 10 9.93 -10.45 -0.35
C HIS A 10 9.78 -11.49 -1.46
N ASP A 11 9.71 -12.75 -1.04
CA ASP A 11 9.37 -13.85 -1.94
C ASP A 11 7.87 -13.84 -2.19
N LEU A 12 7.48 -13.77 -3.47
CA LEU A 12 6.08 -13.79 -3.89
C LEU A 12 5.79 -15.09 -4.63
N THR A 13 4.67 -15.71 -4.29
CA THR A 13 4.09 -16.84 -5.04
C THR A 13 2.65 -16.50 -5.32
N LEU A 14 2.27 -16.53 -6.60
CA LEU A 14 0.99 -16.05 -7.09
C LEU A 14 0.35 -17.11 -7.98
N ASP A 15 -0.93 -17.38 -7.73
CA ASP A 15 -1.79 -18.15 -8.63
C ASP A 15 -2.70 -17.15 -9.35
N LEU A 16 -2.48 -16.99 -10.66
CA LEU A 16 -3.23 -16.02 -11.48
C LEU A 16 -4.37 -16.73 -12.21
N SER A 17 -5.60 -16.29 -11.97
CA SER A 17 -6.80 -16.75 -12.67
C SER A 17 -7.32 -15.63 -13.56
N LEU A 18 -6.83 -15.57 -14.80
CA LEU A 18 -7.10 -14.46 -15.72
C LEU A 18 -8.00 -14.87 -16.88
N ALA A 19 -8.87 -13.97 -17.34
CA ALA A 19 -9.70 -14.15 -18.52
C ALA A 19 -9.43 -13.01 -19.54
N PHE A 20 -8.92 -13.38 -20.72
CA PHE A 20 -8.65 -12.42 -21.79
C PHE A 20 -9.93 -12.09 -22.58
N VAL A 21 -10.24 -10.81 -22.71
CA VAL A 21 -11.46 -10.31 -23.36
C VAL A 21 -11.16 -9.16 -24.31
N TYR A 22 -12.04 -8.92 -25.29
CA TYR A 22 -11.83 -7.86 -26.30
C TYR A 22 -12.31 -6.48 -25.84
N ASP A 23 -13.25 -6.42 -24.90
CA ASP A 23 -13.84 -5.18 -24.43
C ASP A 23 -14.41 -5.33 -23.00
N GLU A 24 -14.79 -4.18 -22.44
CA GLU A 24 -15.39 -4.03 -21.10
C GLU A 24 -16.75 -4.71 -20.96
N ASP A 25 -17.49 -4.92 -22.04
CA ASP A 25 -18.80 -5.58 -21.97
C ASP A 25 -18.66 -7.09 -21.82
N HIS A 26 -17.66 -7.69 -22.46
CA HIS A 26 -17.26 -9.08 -22.21
C HIS A 26 -16.68 -9.25 -20.80
N ALA A 27 -15.88 -8.29 -20.31
CA ALA A 27 -15.32 -8.32 -18.96
C ALA A 27 -16.38 -8.45 -17.85
N LYS A 28 -17.59 -7.88 -18.04
CA LYS A 28 -18.68 -7.94 -17.05
C LYS A 28 -19.36 -9.32 -16.97
N ASN A 29 -19.17 -10.18 -17.97
CA ASN A 29 -19.90 -11.44 -18.13
C ASN A 29 -19.03 -12.68 -17.83
N ILE A 30 -17.79 -12.49 -17.36
CA ILE A 30 -16.93 -13.61 -16.97
C ILE A 30 -17.32 -14.16 -15.60
N PRO A 31 -17.00 -15.43 -15.29
CA PRO A 31 -17.16 -15.96 -13.94
C PRO A 31 -16.36 -15.15 -12.92
N ALA A 32 -16.90 -14.99 -11.70
CA ALA A 32 -16.30 -14.17 -10.65
C ALA A 32 -14.94 -14.66 -10.14
N ASP A 33 -14.56 -15.90 -10.47
CA ASP A 33 -13.29 -16.51 -10.07
C ASP A 33 -12.12 -16.08 -11.00
N TYR A 34 -12.39 -15.29 -12.04
CA TYR A 34 -11.39 -14.79 -12.99
C TYR A 34 -11.33 -13.27 -13.00
N ASP A 35 -10.11 -12.74 -13.06
CA ASP A 35 -9.88 -11.32 -13.30
C ASP A 35 -9.78 -11.03 -14.82
N PRO A 36 -10.55 -10.05 -15.34
CA PRO A 36 -10.57 -9.76 -16.76
C PRO A 36 -9.32 -8.97 -17.20
N VAL A 37 -8.74 -9.37 -18.33
CA VAL A 37 -7.67 -8.62 -19.02
C VAL A 37 -8.17 -8.22 -20.40
N VAL A 38 -8.41 -6.92 -20.60
CA VAL A 38 -8.86 -6.38 -21.89
C VAL A 38 -7.68 -6.28 -22.85
N MET A 39 -7.78 -6.98 -23.97
CA MET A 39 -6.77 -7.01 -25.02
C MET A 39 -6.88 -5.75 -25.89
N THR A 40 -5.74 -5.21 -26.32
CA THR A 40 -5.69 -4.11 -27.29
C THR A 40 -5.28 -4.67 -28.65
N ASP A 41 -6.12 -4.52 -29.66
CA ASP A 41 -5.92 -5.08 -31.01
C ASP A 41 -5.64 -6.60 -31.04
N GLY A 42 -6.14 -7.33 -30.03
CA GLY A 42 -5.92 -8.76 -29.89
C GLY A 42 -4.56 -9.13 -29.26
N ASP A 43 -3.83 -8.15 -28.73
CA ASP A 43 -2.57 -8.34 -28.02
C ASP A 43 -2.67 -7.89 -26.55
N VAL A 44 -1.76 -8.41 -25.73
CA VAL A 44 -1.58 -8.04 -24.32
C VAL A 44 -0.12 -7.77 -24.04
N ILE A 45 0.16 -6.69 -23.31
CA ILE A 45 1.49 -6.41 -22.78
C ILE A 45 1.66 -7.20 -21.49
N LEU A 46 2.35 -8.34 -21.57
CA LEU A 46 2.54 -9.25 -20.43
C LEU A 46 3.24 -8.58 -19.24
N ALA A 47 4.16 -7.63 -19.49
CA ALA A 47 4.84 -6.91 -18.43
C ALA A 47 3.85 -6.11 -17.58
N ASP A 48 2.97 -5.34 -18.24
CA ASP A 48 1.95 -4.52 -17.58
C ASP A 48 0.95 -5.41 -16.83
N MET A 49 0.51 -6.52 -17.45
CA MET A 49 -0.38 -7.48 -16.80
C MET A 49 0.24 -8.06 -15.52
N VAL A 50 1.48 -8.55 -15.60
CA VAL A 50 2.20 -9.12 -14.44
C VAL A 50 2.47 -8.05 -13.37
N GLU A 51 2.77 -6.81 -13.75
CA GLU A 51 3.00 -5.71 -12.82
C GLU A 51 1.77 -5.47 -11.93
N GLN A 52 0.57 -5.41 -12.52
CA GLN A 52 -0.66 -5.19 -11.75
C GLN A 52 -0.86 -6.30 -10.71
N GLU A 53 -0.67 -7.56 -11.11
CA GLU A 53 -0.81 -8.69 -10.19
C GLU A 53 0.24 -8.68 -9.07
N ILE A 54 1.48 -8.31 -9.39
CA ILE A 54 2.53 -8.16 -8.39
C ILE A 54 2.20 -7.02 -7.42
N ILE A 55 1.71 -5.88 -7.91
CA ILE A 55 1.32 -4.74 -7.05
C ILE A 55 0.25 -5.17 -6.06
N LEU A 56 -0.74 -5.95 -6.49
CA LEU A 56 -1.80 -6.48 -5.62
C LEU A 56 -1.30 -7.52 -4.63
N ALA A 57 -0.25 -8.27 -5.00
CA ALA A 57 0.40 -9.26 -4.14
C ALA A 57 1.33 -8.66 -3.08
N LEU A 58 1.83 -7.45 -3.31
CA LEU A 58 2.80 -6.81 -2.43
C LEU A 58 2.15 -6.44 -1.09
N PRO A 59 2.92 -6.52 0.02
CA PRO A 59 2.42 -6.07 1.30
C PRO A 59 2.20 -4.56 1.29
N ILE A 60 1.14 -4.12 1.97
CA ILE A 60 0.78 -2.69 2.11
C ILE A 60 1.95 -1.88 2.71
N VAL A 61 2.70 -2.49 3.62
CA VAL A 61 3.92 -1.91 4.19
C VAL A 61 5.00 -2.98 4.23
N ALA A 62 6.12 -2.73 3.57
CA ALA A 62 7.30 -3.59 3.61
C ALA A 62 8.13 -3.28 4.86
N TYR A 63 8.05 -4.16 5.86
CA TYR A 63 8.85 -4.05 7.07
C TYR A 63 10.15 -4.86 6.97
N HIS A 64 11.24 -4.31 7.49
CA HIS A 64 12.45 -5.08 7.76
C HIS A 64 12.30 -5.92 9.04
N GLU A 65 13.16 -6.91 9.22
CA GLU A 65 13.18 -7.71 10.45
C GLU A 65 13.46 -6.85 11.68
N GLU A 66 12.80 -7.16 12.80
CA GLU A 66 12.93 -6.44 14.07
C GLU A 66 14.39 -6.35 14.55
N SER A 67 15.19 -7.39 14.27
CA SER A 67 16.63 -7.46 14.57
C SER A 67 17.46 -6.33 13.93
N GLY A 68 17.02 -5.81 12.77
CA GLY A 68 17.62 -4.70 12.05
C GLY A 68 16.97 -3.34 12.34
N CYS A 69 15.92 -3.31 13.16
CA CYS A 69 15.18 -2.08 13.45
C CYS A 69 15.91 -1.19 14.45
N ASN A 70 15.77 0.12 14.28
CA ASN A 70 16.30 1.08 15.25
C ASN A 70 15.54 0.90 16.57
N PRO A 71 16.19 0.54 17.69
CA PRO A 71 15.50 0.33 18.97
C PRO A 71 14.78 1.57 19.49
N THR A 72 15.18 2.78 19.06
CA THR A 72 14.45 4.02 19.34
C THR A 72 13.16 4.11 18.53
N ALA A 73 13.16 3.68 17.26
CA ALA A 73 11.96 3.68 16.42
C ALA A 73 10.93 2.64 16.90
N VAL A 74 11.39 1.46 17.33
CA VAL A 74 10.54 0.42 17.93
C VAL A 74 9.78 0.96 19.14
N LYS A 75 10.45 1.70 20.03
CA LYS A 75 9.81 2.31 21.21
C LYS A 75 8.67 3.26 20.86
N TYR A 76 8.80 4.04 19.79
CA TYR A 76 7.72 4.94 19.33
C TYR A 76 6.56 4.18 18.68
N ALA A 77 6.84 3.12 17.92
CA ALA A 77 5.80 2.27 17.32
C ALA A 77 5.00 1.48 18.37
N SER A 78 5.63 1.10 19.49
CA SER A 78 4.97 0.43 20.62
C SER A 78 4.19 1.38 21.55
N SER A 79 4.31 2.70 21.36
CA SER A 79 3.66 3.72 22.20
C SER A 79 2.28 4.10 21.69
N THR A 80 1.48 3.13 21.26
CA THR A 80 0.03 3.31 21.09
C THR A 80 -0.62 2.97 22.43
N ASP A 81 -0.86 4.00 23.26
CA ASP A 81 -2.05 4.22 24.12
C ASP A 81 -1.81 5.02 25.42
N ASP A 82 -0.58 5.45 25.76
CA ASP A 82 -0.35 6.14 27.05
C ASP A 82 0.52 7.40 26.92
N ALA A 83 0.16 8.27 25.97
CA ALA A 83 0.54 9.67 26.11
C ALA A 83 -0.49 10.30 27.07
N PRO A 84 -0.08 10.82 28.25
CA PRO A 84 -0.98 11.67 29.01
C PRO A 84 -1.40 12.81 28.09
N ASP A 85 -2.71 13.05 28.02
CA ASP A 85 -3.29 14.25 27.42
C ASP A 85 -2.84 15.44 28.27
N ASP A 86 -1.57 15.83 28.13
CA ASP A 86 -1.11 17.13 28.57
C ASP A 86 -1.92 18.10 27.72
N GLU A 87 -2.83 18.83 28.38
CA GLU A 87 -3.64 19.94 27.84
C GLU A 87 -2.70 21.00 27.25
N LYS A 88 -2.09 20.69 26.11
CA LYS A 88 -1.21 21.59 25.39
C LYS A 88 -2.14 22.57 24.69
N PRO A 89 -1.97 23.88 24.91
CA PRO A 89 -2.87 24.86 24.33
C PRO A 89 -2.92 24.64 22.81
N ASN A 90 -4.14 24.56 22.26
CA ASN A 90 -4.38 24.25 20.86
C ASN A 90 -3.46 25.14 19.97
N PRO A 91 -2.60 24.56 19.11
CA PRO A 91 -1.62 25.31 18.33
C PRO A 91 -2.25 26.29 17.33
N PHE A 92 -3.55 26.17 17.07
CA PHE A 92 -4.35 27.04 16.22
C PHE A 92 -5.18 28.08 16.98
N SER A 93 -5.01 28.19 18.31
CA SER A 93 -5.74 29.18 19.14
C SER A 93 -5.55 30.63 18.66
N ILE A 94 -4.44 30.92 17.99
CA ILE A 94 -4.14 32.23 17.39
C ILE A 94 -5.11 32.58 16.24
N LEU A 95 -5.69 31.58 15.55
CA LEU A 95 -6.62 31.82 14.44
C LEU A 95 -7.96 32.44 14.91
N ALA A 96 -8.32 32.29 16.19
CA ALA A 96 -9.54 32.91 16.73
C ALA A 96 -9.48 34.44 16.68
N GLN A 97 -8.29 35.04 16.77
CA GLN A 97 -8.09 36.48 16.71
C GLN A 97 -8.26 37.06 15.30
N LEU A 98 -8.20 36.21 14.27
CA LEU A 98 -8.38 36.62 12.87
C LEU A 98 -9.85 36.67 12.42
N LYS A 99 -10.80 36.27 13.28
CA LYS A 99 -12.26 36.41 13.03
C LYS A 99 -12.85 37.75 13.48
N ALA A 100 -12.05 38.62 14.10
CA ALA A 100 -12.51 39.87 14.71
C ALA A 100 -12.13 41.14 13.93
N LYS A 101 -12.03 41.05 12.59
CA LYS A 101 -11.95 42.23 11.73
C LYS A 101 -12.68 42.01 10.41
#